data_AF-A0A4Q5XZ85-F1
#
_entry.id   AF-A0A4Q5XZ85-F1
#
_cell.length_a   1.000
_cell.length_b   1.000
_cell.length_c   1.000
_cell.angle_alpha   90.00
_cell.angle_beta   90.00
_cell.angle_gamma   90.00
#
_symmetry.space_group_name_H-M   'P 1'
#
loop_
_entity.id
_entity.type
_entity.pdbx_description
1 polymer ?
#
loop_
_entity_poly.entity_id
_entity_poly.type
_entity_poly.pdbx_seq_one_letter_code
_entity_poly.pdbx_strand_id
1 'polypeptide(L)' 'IPAGRWGEAEDFKGPAIFLASDAAKYVQGTILTVDGGWMGR' A
#
# COMPACT_ATOMS: atom_id res chain seq x y z
N ILE A 1 -0.36 13.78 6.60
CA ILE A 1 0.14 13.01 5.44
C ILE A 1 1.53 13.55 5.11
N PRO A 2 2.61 12.89 5.54
CA PRO A 2 3.98 13.29 5.19
C PRO A 2 4.21 13.44 3.69
N ALA A 3 3.53 12.64 2.88
CA ALA A 3 3.53 12.79 1.43
C ALA A 3 2.91 14.11 0.91
N GLY A 4 2.30 14.93 1.77
CA GLY A 4 1.83 16.28 1.43
C GLY A 4 0.60 16.36 0.51
N ARG A 5 -0.03 15.22 0.20
CA ARG A 5 -1.22 15.14 -0.66
C ARG A 5 -2.16 14.04 -0.18
N TRP A 6 -3.44 14.12 -0.57
CA TRP A 6 -4.34 12.98 -0.44
C TRP A 6 -3.93 11.84 -1.39
N GLY A 7 -4.28 10.63 -0.99
CA GLY A 7 -4.15 9.47 -1.86
C GLY A 7 -5.24 9.48 -2.92
N GLU A 8 -4.88 9.05 -4.12
CA GLU A 8 -5.81 8.85 -5.23
C GLU A 8 -5.97 7.34 -5.50
N ALA A 9 -6.97 6.95 -6.29
CA ALA A 9 -7.23 5.53 -6.58
C ALA A 9 -6.02 4.84 -7.24
N GLU A 10 -5.25 5.60 -8.04
CA GLU A 10 -4.07 5.13 -8.76
C GLU A 10 -2.95 4.66 -7.82
N ASP A 11 -2.85 5.22 -6.62
CA ASP A 11 -1.84 4.84 -5.62
C ASP A 11 -2.02 3.39 -5.14
N PHE A 12 -3.22 2.83 -5.25
CA PHE A 12 -3.54 1.46 -4.83
C PHE A 12 -3.29 0.42 -5.93
N LYS A 13 -3.11 0.84 -7.18
CA LYS A 13 -2.92 -0.09 -8.30
C LYS A 13 -1.70 -1.00 -8.08
N GLY A 14 -0.57 -0.42 -7.71
CA GLY A 14 0.66 -1.16 -7.41
C GLY A 14 0.49 -2.12 -6.22
N PRO A 15 0.12 -1.64 -5.02
CA PRO A 15 -0.13 -2.47 -3.85
C PRO A 15 -1.14 -3.60 -4.08
N ALA A 16 -2.24 -3.34 -4.79
CA ALA A 16 -3.24 -4.35 -5.11
C ALA A 16 -2.69 -5.44 -6.04
N ILE A 17 -1.97 -5.05 -7.11
CA ILE A 17 -1.32 -6.01 -8.02
C ILE A 17 -0.26 -6.82 -7.26
N PHE A 18 0.55 -6.17 -6.43
CA PHE A 18 1.56 -6.86 -5.62
C PHE A 18 0.93 -7.97 -4.78
N LEU A 19 -0.10 -7.63 -3.98
CA LEU A 19 -0.79 -8.59 -3.10
C LEU A 19 -1.53 -9.69 -3.87
N ALA A 20 -1.99 -9.41 -5.10
CA ALA A 20 -2.67 -10.37 -5.96
C ALA A 20 -1.71 -11.24 -6.80
N SER A 21 -0.40 -10.97 -6.77
CA SER A 21 0.59 -11.63 -7.63
C SER A 21 1.47 -12.64 -6.89
N ASP A 22 2.20 -13.46 -7.66
CA ASP A 22 3.22 -14.38 -7.14
C ASP A 22 4.35 -13.68 -6.36
N ALA A 23 4.53 -12.36 -6.55
CA ALA A 23 5.51 -11.58 -5.79
C ALA A 23 5.18 -11.56 -4.28
N ALA A 24 3.92 -11.77 -3.90
CA ALA A 24 3.46 -11.83 -2.52
C ALA A 24 3.27 -13.25 -2.00
N LYS A 25 3.79 -14.30 -2.66
CA LYS A 25 3.51 -15.72 -2.33
C LYS A 25 3.80 -16.15 -0.89
N TYR A 26 4.64 -15.42 -0.17
CA TYR A 26 4.98 -15.70 1.23
C TYR A 26 4.52 -14.59 2.20
N VAL A 27 3.74 -13.62 1.70
CA VAL A 27 3.15 -12.55 2.50
C VAL A 27 1.73 -12.97 2.84
N GLN A 28 1.49 -13.32 4.11
CA GLN A 28 0.20 -13.80 4.60
C GLN A 28 -0.12 -13.18 5.96
N GLY A 29 -1.41 -12.97 6.24
CA GLY A 29 -1.89 -12.52 7.55
C GLY A 29 -1.41 -11.13 7.99
N THR A 30 -1.03 -10.26 7.05
CA THR A 30 -0.49 -8.92 7.33
C THR A 30 -1.26 -7.83 6.59
N ILE A 31 -1.18 -6.60 7.09
CA ILE A 31 -1.80 -5.41 6.51
C ILE A 31 -0.72 -4.56 5.86
N LEU A 32 -0.85 -4.28 4.56
CA LEU A 32 0.00 -3.34 3.85
C LEU A 32 -0.62 -1.94 3.91
N THR A 33 -0.07 -1.07 4.75
CA THR A 33 -0.55 0.31 4.91
C THR A 33 -0.10 1.17 3.73
N VAL A 34 -1.07 1.83 3.07
CA VAL A 34 -0.85 2.79 1.97
C VAL A 34 -1.56 4.09 2.36
N ASP A 35 -0.88 4.94 3.12
CA ASP A 35 -1.50 6.10 3.79
C ASP A 35 -0.72 7.43 3.61
N GLY A 36 0.26 7.44 2.70
CA GLY A 36 1.15 8.58 2.48
C GLY A 36 2.00 8.93 3.70
N GLY A 37 2.24 7.97 4.60
CA GLY A 37 2.99 8.10 5.85
C GLY A 37 2.14 8.58 7.03
N TRP A 38 0.81 8.51 6.95
CA TRP A 38 -0.09 9.04 7.97
C TRP A 38 0.14 8.47 9.37
N MET A 39 0.40 7.17 9.49
CA MET A 39 0.63 6.46 10.74
C MET A 39 2.10 6.46 11.21
N GLY A 40 3.05 6.77 10.30
CA GLY A 40 4.49 6.69 10.56
C GLY A 40 5.19 8.02 10.86
N ARG A 41 4.40 9.07 11.11
CA ARG A 41 4.87 10.43 11.43
C ARG A 41 4.70 10.77 12.90
#